data_AF-A0A4Q3J815-F1
#
_entry.id   AF-A0A4Q3J815-F1
#
_cell.length_a   1.000
_cell.length_b   1.000
_cell.length_c   1.000
_cell.angle_alpha   90.00
_cell.angle_beta   90.00
_cell.angle_gamma   90.00
#
_symmetry.space_group_name_H-M   'P 1'
#
loop_
_entity.id
_entity.type
_entity.pdbx_description
1 polymer ?
#
loop_
_entity_poly.entity_id
_entity_poly.type
_entity_poly.pdbx_seq_one_letter_code
_entity_poly.pdbx_strand_id
1 'polypeptide(L)' 'MDATIGTATMRPDRTLEMQLRAATADGTLGDAYFTYPPNHPQYRRMLEHVGGLTPGQSKPVPPWD' A
#
# COMPACT_ATOMS: atom_id res chain seq x y z
N MET A 1 -7.33 3.03 17.56
CA MET A 1 -7.02 1.95 16.60
C MET A 1 -6.52 2.64 15.36
N ASP A 2 -5.30 2.39 14.93
CA ASP A 2 -4.79 2.97 13.70
C ASP A 2 -5.67 2.47 12.55
N ALA A 3 -6.38 3.40 11.89
CA ALA A 3 -7.15 3.06 10.71
C ALA A 3 -6.17 2.57 9.63
N THR A 4 -6.51 1.51 8.92
CA THR A 4 -5.77 1.06 7.74
C THR A 4 -6.65 1.27 6.51
N ILE A 5 -6.03 1.71 5.42
CA ILE A 5 -6.69 1.84 4.12
C ILE A 5 -6.41 0.64 3.21
N GLY A 6 -5.74 -0.40 3.72
CA GLY A 6 -5.45 -1.59 2.91
C GLY A 6 -4.26 -2.41 3.39
N THR A 7 -3.72 -3.21 2.48
CA THR A 7 -2.56 -4.08 2.73
C THR A 7 -1.53 -3.89 1.63
N ALA A 8 -0.27 -3.81 2.02
CA ALA A 8 0.85 -3.84 1.10
C ALA A 8 1.68 -5.11 1.30
N THR A 9 2.13 -5.71 0.20
CA THR A 9 2.96 -6.92 0.18
C THR A 9 4.16 -6.68 -0.71
N MET A 10 5.36 -7.04 -0.26
CA MET A 10 6.54 -7.03 -1.12
C MET A 10 6.76 -8.41 -1.74
N ARG A 11 6.77 -8.48 -3.07
CA ARG A 11 7.08 -9.69 -3.84
C ARG A 11 8.58 -10.04 -3.77
N PRO A 12 8.98 -11.27 -4.13
CA PRO A 12 10.39 -11.69 -4.16
C PRO A 12 11.31 -10.81 -5.02
N ASP A 13 10.80 -10.26 -6.12
CA ASP A 13 11.49 -9.32 -7.02
C ASP A 13 11.54 -7.88 -6.47
N ARG A 14 11.11 -7.68 -5.22
CA ARG A 14 10.94 -6.39 -4.53
C ARG A 14 9.84 -5.49 -5.08
N THR A 15 8.99 -5.96 -5.99
CA THR A 15 7.79 -5.22 -6.38
C THR A 15 6.86 -5.08 -5.18
N LEU A 16 6.41 -3.85 -4.93
CA LEU A 16 5.42 -3.56 -3.89
C LEU A 16 4.02 -3.64 -4.51
N GLU A 17 3.19 -4.54 -4.00
CA GLU A 17 1.77 -4.62 -4.35
C GLU A 17 0.94 -4.02 -3.24
N MET A 18 -0.01 -3.15 -3.58
CA MET A 18 -0.88 -2.49 -2.62
C MET A 18 -2.33 -2.73 -3.01
N GLN A 19 -3.09 -3.35 -2.11
CA GLN A 19 -4.54 -3.46 -2.22
C GLN A 19 -5.17 -2.48 -1.23
N LEU A 20 -5.85 -1.47 -1.76
CA LEU A 20 -6.40 -0.36 -1.00
C LEU A 20 -7.92 -0.36 -1.07
N ARG A 21 -8.56 0.11 0.00
CA ARG A 21 -9.99 0.38 0.10
C ARG A 21 -10.20 1.78 0.64
N ALA A 22 -10.97 2.58 -0.09
CA ALA A 22 -11.44 3.88 0.33
C ALA A 22 -12.94 3.83 0.60
N ALA A 23 -13.37 4.56 1.63
CA ALA A 23 -14.77 4.82 1.92
C ALA A 23 -14.96 6.33 2.07
N THR A 24 -15.89 6.92 1.34
CA THR A 24 -16.25 8.34 1.47
C THR A 24 -17.46 8.51 2.38
N ALA A 25 -17.68 9.74 2.87
CA ALA A 25 -18.74 10.05 3.82
C ALA A 25 -20.17 9.82 3.27
N ASP A 26 -20.34 9.83 1.95
CA ASP A 26 -21.60 9.51 1.27
C ASP A 26 -21.83 7.99 1.11
N GLY A 27 -20.93 7.16 1.64
CA GLY A 27 -21.02 5.69 1.59
C GLY A 27 -20.42 5.07 0.33
N THR A 28 -19.82 5.85 -0.57
CA THR A 28 -19.13 5.30 -1.74
C THR A 28 -17.90 4.50 -1.31
N LEU A 29 -17.79 3.27 -1.82
CA LEU A 29 -16.65 2.39 -1.62
C LEU A 29 -15.85 2.31 -2.91
N GLY A 30 -14.53 2.41 -2.81
CA GLY A 30 -13.60 2.19 -3.91
C GLY A 30 -12.51 1.20 -3.49
N ASP A 31 -12.30 0.17 -4.31
CA ASP A 31 -11.15 -0.73 -4.18
C ASP A 31 -10.11 -0.39 -5.27
N ALA A 32 -8.83 -0.39 -4.92
CA ALA A 32 -7.74 -0.13 -5.86
C ALA A 32 -6.60 -1.12 -5.66
N TYR A 33 -5.92 -1.47 -6.76
CA TYR A 33 -4.75 -2.32 -6.74
C TYR A 33 -3.61 -1.65 -7.50
N PHE A 34 -2.48 -1.44 -6.83
CA PHE A 34 -1.30 -0.78 -7.38
C PHE A 34 -0.09 -1.69 -7.31
N THR A 35 0.77 -1.59 -8.32
CA THR A 35 2.08 -2.25 -8.33
C THR A 35 3.17 -1.23 -8.54
N TYR A 36 4.20 -1.28 -7.69
CA TYR A 36 5.37 -0.43 -7.76
C TYR A 36 6.61 -1.33 -7.87
N PRO A 37 7.11 -1.59 -9.08
CA PRO A 37 8.41 -2.22 -9.23
C PRO A 37 9.53 -1.31 -8.66
N PRO A 38 10.72 -1.84 -8.34
CA PRO A 38 11.80 -1.05 -7.72
C PRO A 38 12.26 0.19 -8.51
N ASN A 39 12.06 0.19 -9.83
CA ASN A 39 12.38 1.31 -10.72
C ASN A 39 11.23 2.31 -10.90
N HIS A 40 10.06 2.08 -10.28
CA HIS A 40 8.94 3.00 -10.38
C HIS A 40 9.26 4.30 -9.64
N PRO A 41 8.97 5.50 -10.21
CA PRO A 41 9.30 6.78 -9.59
C PRO A 41 8.77 6.96 -8.16
N GLN A 42 7.63 6.34 -7.85
CA GLN A 42 6.97 6.44 -6.54
C GLN A 42 7.35 5.31 -5.56
N TYR A 43 8.15 4.32 -5.98
CA TYR A 43 8.44 3.11 -5.19
C TYR A 43 8.93 3.43 -3.78
N ARG A 44 9.97 4.28 -3.69
CA ARG A 44 10.58 4.66 -2.40
C ARG A 44 9.58 5.35 -1.48
N ARG A 45 8.80 6.28 -2.03
CA ARG A 45 7.77 7.01 -1.28
C ARG A 45 6.71 6.07 -0.71
N MET A 46 6.24 5.11 -1.51
CA MET A 46 5.23 4.14 -1.04
C MET A 46 5.80 3.16 -0.02
N LEU A 47 7.05 2.72 -0.21
CA LEU A 47 7.73 1.85 0.75
C LEU A 47 7.92 2.54 2.11
N GLU A 48 8.33 3.82 2.09
CA GLU A 48 8.47 4.65 3.28
C GLU A 48 7.12 4.88 3.97
N HIS A 49 6.06 5.18 3.21
CA HIS A 49 4.70 5.34 3.72
C HIS A 49 4.18 4.10 4.48
N VAL A 50 4.47 2.91 3.96
CA VAL A 50 4.10 1.63 4.60
C VAL A 50 4.97 1.34 5.85
N GLY A 51 6.03 2.13 6.10
CA GLY A 51 6.99 1.88 7.18
C GLY A 51 8.00 0.78 6.85
N GLY A 52 8.33 0.63 5.57
CA GLY A 52 9.27 -0.36 5.04
C GLY A 52 8.70 -1.79 4.99
N LEU A 53 9.24 -2.59 4.08
CA LEU A 53 8.91 -4.00 3.88
C LEU A 53 10.14 -4.76 3.37
N THR A 54 10.20 -6.05 3.66
CA THR A 54 11.17 -6.98 3.05
C THR A 54 10.44 -7.99 2.15
N PRO A 55 11.12 -8.65 1.19
CA PRO A 55 10.49 -9.62 0.30
C PRO A 55 9.75 -10.72 1.07
N GLY A 56 8.49 -10.97 0.70
CA GLY A 56 7.58 -11.91 1.34
C GLY A 56 6.79 -11.34 2.53
N GLN A 57 7.09 -10.13 2.99
CA GLN A 57 6.36 -9.49 4.08
C GLN A 57 5.10 -8.76 3.57
N SER A 58 4.07 -8.77 4.41
CA SER A 58 2.88 -7.91 4.27
C SER A 58 2.69 -7.03 5.50
N LYS A 59 2.20 -5.80 5.31
CA LYS A 59 1.87 -4.84 6.37
C LYS A 59 0.56 -4.09 6.04
N PRO A 60 -0.20 -3.63 7.05
CA PRO A 60 -1.30 -2.69 6.84
C PRO A 60 -0.78 -1.37 6.26
N VAL A 61 -1.56 -0.74 5.39
CA VAL A 61 -1.24 0.56 4.80
C VAL A 61 -1.93 1.65 5.62
N PRO A 62 -1.20 2.58 6.26
CA PRO A 62 -1.83 3.69 6.95
C PRO A 62 -2.53 4.63 5.96
N PRO A 63 -3.59 5.36 6.36
CA PRO A 63 -4.14 6.45 5.58
C PRO A 63 -3.06 7.50 5.30
N TRP A 64 -3.27 8.29 4.24
CA TRP A 64 -2.51 9.51 4.05
C TRP A 64 -3.13 10.61 4.92
N ASP A 65 -2.29 11.28 5.72
CA ASP A 65 -2.65 12.53 6.38
C ASP A 65 -2.87 13.67 5.36
#